data_AF-A0A401UAG9-F1
#
_entry.id   AF-A0A401UAG9-F1
#
_cell.length_a   1.000
_cell.length_b   1.000
_cell.length_c   1.000
_cell.angle_alpha   90.00
_cell.angle_beta   90.00
_cell.angle_gamma   90.00
#
_symmetry.space_group_name_H-M   'P 1'
#
loop_
_entity.id
_entity.type
_entity.pdbx_description
1 polymer ?
#
loop_
_entity_poly.entity_id
_entity_poly.type
_entity_poly.pdbx_seq_one_letter_code
_entity_poly.pdbx_strand_id
1 'polypeptide(L)'
;MKRWALLLVSGILCAFSANFWGFYGHPKINRQAVFSLPPDMVGFYKANIQYLAEASVNPDRRRLAVVDEAARHYIDLDHYGDSAWFSMPRYWKQAVEKFSEDTLKEYGIVPWHVNTMYYRLKDAFMIQDPSAVLKISAELGHYIADANVPLHTTENYNGQLTNQYGIHGFWESRLPELFANEYNFFVGRAAYLDKPQQTIWDGIAGAHLKVDSVLSIERNLSASFGDRKYSFETRGKQTIKVYSQEFSKAYHAALNKMVERQLRIAIKMIADFWYTAWVDAGQPDLRKWINYKPTEQELAMRKEELKTWKIEQLKVRSHDE
;
A
#
# COMPACT_ATOMS: atom_id res chain seq x y z
N MET A 1 -27.75 38.11 42.55
CA MET A 1 -26.28 37.92 42.45
C MET A 1 -25.99 36.48 42.86
N LYS A 2 -25.42 35.54 42.11
CA LYS A 2 -24.79 35.44 40.79
C LYS A 2 -25.22 34.07 40.21
N ARG A 3 -25.71 34.03 38.96
CA ARG A 3 -25.95 32.77 38.23
C ARG A 3 -24.60 32.27 37.73
N TRP A 4 -24.16 31.10 38.20
CA TRP A 4 -23.01 30.40 37.62
C TRP A 4 -23.52 29.53 36.47
N ALA A 5 -23.27 29.96 35.24
CA ALA A 5 -23.47 29.14 34.06
C ALA A 5 -22.33 28.13 33.99
N LEU A 6 -22.62 26.86 34.25
CA LEU A 6 -21.74 25.75 33.91
C LEU A 6 -21.80 25.57 32.38
N LEU A 7 -20.81 26.13 31.70
CA LEU A 7 -20.50 25.78 30.31
C LEU A 7 -19.98 24.34 30.30
N LEU A 8 -20.87 23.40 29.98
CA LEU A 8 -20.49 22.07 29.52
C LEU A 8 -19.79 22.24 28.17
N VAL A 9 -18.46 22.33 28.21
CA VAL A 9 -17.62 22.08 27.03
C VAL A 9 -17.76 20.60 26.73
N SER A 10 -18.78 20.27 25.93
CA SER A 10 -18.91 18.99 25.25
C SER A 10 -17.73 18.88 24.28
N GLY A 11 -16.61 18.36 24.78
CA GLY A 11 -15.50 17.94 23.93
C GLY A 11 -16.04 16.94 22.92
N ILE A 12 -16.17 17.37 21.68
CA ILE A 12 -16.38 16.49 20.54
C ILE A 12 -15.09 15.69 20.41
N LEU A 13 -15.03 14.57 21.13
CA LEU A 13 -14.20 13.44 20.77
C LEU A 13 -14.76 12.91 19.46
N CYS A 14 -14.38 13.54 18.35
CA CYS A 14 -14.39 12.92 17.04
C CYS A 14 -13.42 11.74 17.14
N ALA A 15 -13.93 10.60 17.58
CA ALA A 15 -13.36 9.31 17.26
C ALA A 15 -13.53 9.15 15.75
N PHE A 16 -12.61 9.76 14.98
CA PHE A 16 -12.40 9.45 13.59
C PHE A 16 -12.10 7.95 13.56
N SER A 17 -13.13 7.18 13.20
CA SER A 17 -12.99 5.80 12.79
C SER A 17 -12.36 5.87 11.40
N ALA A 18 -11.09 6.24 11.35
CA ALA A 18 -10.32 6.30 10.13
C ALA A 18 -10.03 4.86 9.70
N ASN A 19 -11.06 4.21 9.16
CA ASN A 19 -10.93 3.00 8.36
C ASN A 19 -10.53 3.48 6.96
N PHE A 20 -9.26 3.86 6.80
CA PHE A 20 -8.64 4.10 5.51
C PHE A 20 -8.69 2.83 4.65
N TRP A 21 -8.95 3.03 3.37
CA TRP A 21 -9.53 2.00 2.53
C TRP A 21 -8.50 0.90 2.12
N GLY A 22 -7.18 1.20 2.14
CA GLY A 22 -6.09 0.21 1.98
C GLY A 22 -5.92 -0.83 3.12
N PHE A 23 -6.65 -0.68 4.24
CA PHE A 23 -6.51 -1.56 5.42
C PHE A 23 -6.94 -3.02 5.21
N TYR A 24 -7.63 -3.37 4.14
CA TYR A 24 -7.95 -4.77 3.80
C TYR A 24 -6.86 -5.42 2.93
N GLY A 25 -6.37 -4.69 1.92
CA GLY A 25 -5.46 -5.19 0.90
C GLY A 25 -4.07 -5.52 1.46
N HIS A 26 -3.39 -4.53 2.05
CA HIS A 26 -1.99 -4.70 2.49
C HIS A 26 -1.80 -5.84 3.50
N PRO A 27 -2.63 -6.00 4.55
CA PRO A 27 -2.46 -7.11 5.49
C PRO A 27 -2.65 -8.47 4.84
N LYS A 28 -3.62 -8.58 3.91
CA LYS A 28 -3.86 -9.82 3.16
C LYS A 28 -2.67 -10.16 2.27
N ILE A 29 -2.18 -9.19 1.49
CA ILE A 29 -1.03 -9.36 0.59
C ILE A 29 0.22 -9.81 1.36
N ASN A 30 0.59 -9.09 2.43
CA ASN A 30 1.77 -9.40 3.24
C ASN A 30 1.67 -10.78 3.89
N ARG A 31 0.49 -11.12 4.43
CA ARG A 31 0.21 -12.46 4.96
C ARG A 31 0.40 -13.53 3.91
N GLN A 32 -0.08 -13.32 2.68
CA GLN A 32 0.03 -14.32 1.61
C GLN A 32 1.47 -14.49 1.12
N ALA A 33 2.27 -13.41 1.09
CA ALA A 33 3.66 -13.46 0.66
C ALA A 33 4.51 -14.41 1.53
N VAL A 34 4.22 -14.50 2.84
CA VAL A 34 4.90 -15.42 3.77
C VAL A 34 4.84 -16.87 3.30
N PHE A 35 3.72 -17.31 2.72
CA PHE A 35 3.56 -18.71 2.28
C PHE A 35 4.35 -19.06 1.02
N SER A 36 4.94 -18.06 0.35
CA SER A 36 5.79 -18.26 -0.83
C SER A 36 7.27 -18.41 -0.47
N LEU A 37 7.66 -18.13 0.78
CA LEU A 37 9.04 -18.16 1.24
C LEU A 37 9.60 -19.60 1.34
N PRO A 38 10.92 -19.79 1.16
CA PRO A 38 11.56 -21.10 1.28
C PRO A 38 11.56 -21.62 2.72
N PRO A 39 11.78 -22.94 2.94
CA PRO A 39 11.79 -23.57 4.27
C PRO A 39 12.68 -22.86 5.30
N ASP A 40 13.83 -22.35 4.89
CA ASP A 40 14.80 -21.68 5.78
C ASP A 40 14.31 -20.32 6.28
N MET A 41 13.33 -19.70 5.60
CA MET A 41 12.76 -18.41 5.99
C MET A 41 11.37 -18.52 6.59
N VAL A 42 10.54 -19.40 6.03
CA VAL A 42 9.09 -19.43 6.30
C VAL A 42 8.77 -19.66 7.78
N GLY A 43 9.61 -20.38 8.53
CA GLY A 43 9.42 -20.59 9.97
C GLY A 43 9.37 -19.28 10.77
N PHE A 44 10.36 -18.40 10.58
CA PHE A 44 10.44 -17.11 11.25
C PHE A 44 9.31 -16.18 10.85
N TYR A 45 9.05 -16.06 9.55
CA TYR A 45 8.00 -15.18 9.02
C TYR A 45 6.60 -15.67 9.42
N LYS A 46 6.35 -16.98 9.43
CA LYS A 46 5.06 -17.55 9.85
C LYS A 46 4.81 -17.36 11.34
N ALA A 47 5.83 -17.48 12.19
CA ALA A 47 5.73 -17.19 13.62
C ALA A 47 5.34 -15.72 13.89
N ASN A 48 5.72 -14.80 12.99
CA ASN A 48 5.47 -13.36 13.11
C ASN A 48 4.42 -12.83 12.10
N ILE A 49 3.63 -13.71 11.49
CA ILE A 49 2.73 -13.37 10.38
C ILE A 49 1.67 -12.33 10.75
N GLN A 50 1.22 -12.34 12.01
CA GLN A 50 0.26 -11.36 12.50
C GLN A 50 0.86 -9.96 12.54
N TYR A 51 2.09 -9.83 13.05
CA TYR A 51 2.80 -8.55 13.05
C TYR A 51 3.04 -8.04 11.63
N LEU A 52 3.51 -8.91 10.72
CA LEU A 52 3.74 -8.53 9.32
C LEU A 52 2.46 -8.01 8.64
N ALA A 53 1.32 -8.64 8.90
CA ALA A 53 0.04 -8.20 8.38
C ALA A 53 -0.41 -6.86 9.01
N GLU A 54 -0.36 -6.71 10.34
CA GLU A 54 -0.81 -5.50 11.03
C GLU A 54 0.10 -4.29 10.83
N ALA A 55 1.41 -4.50 10.71
CA ALA A 55 2.38 -3.44 10.50
C ALA A 55 2.44 -2.98 9.04
N SER A 56 1.90 -3.77 8.09
CA SER A 56 1.87 -3.43 6.66
C SER A 56 1.05 -2.19 6.32
N VAL A 57 0.30 -1.63 7.27
CA VAL A 57 -0.51 -0.43 7.07
C VAL A 57 0.02 0.77 7.86
N ASN A 58 1.19 0.60 8.49
CA ASN A 58 1.87 1.68 9.19
C ASN A 58 2.32 2.83 8.29
N PRO A 59 2.77 2.60 7.04
CA PRO A 59 3.01 3.70 6.09
C PRO A 59 1.79 4.61 5.90
N ASP A 60 0.60 4.04 5.65
CA ASP A 60 -0.63 4.84 5.57
C ASP A 60 -0.93 5.61 6.86
N ARG A 61 -0.75 4.97 8.01
CA ARG A 61 -1.01 5.59 9.32
C ARG A 61 -0.11 6.79 9.59
N ARG A 62 1.10 6.80 9.03
CA ARG A 62 2.08 7.89 9.21
C ARG A 62 2.14 8.85 8.03
N ARG A 63 1.35 8.63 6.99
CA ARG A 63 1.30 9.42 5.74
C ARG A 63 1.22 10.92 5.99
N LEU A 64 0.43 11.32 6.99
CA LEU A 64 0.22 12.72 7.37
C LEU A 64 1.14 13.19 8.50
N ALA A 65 1.90 12.31 9.13
CA ALA A 65 2.73 12.66 10.28
C ALA A 65 4.23 12.72 9.93
N VAL A 66 4.67 11.98 8.92
CA VAL A 66 6.08 11.89 8.56
C VAL A 66 6.34 12.68 7.28
N VAL A 67 7.31 13.59 7.34
CA VAL A 67 7.76 14.38 6.18
C VAL A 67 8.17 13.44 5.05
N ASP A 68 7.72 13.79 3.84
CA ASP A 68 7.91 13.03 2.60
C ASP A 68 7.29 11.62 2.59
N GLU A 69 6.51 11.22 3.61
CA GLU A 69 5.90 9.89 3.58
C GLU A 69 4.91 9.74 2.44
N ALA A 70 4.04 10.73 2.23
CA ALA A 70 3.01 10.67 1.21
C ALA A 70 3.54 10.36 -0.19
N ALA A 71 4.65 10.98 -0.57
CA ALA A 71 5.30 10.76 -1.86
C ALA A 71 5.77 9.31 -2.06
N ARG A 72 5.94 8.53 -0.99
CA ARG A 72 6.44 7.15 -1.05
C ARG A 72 5.39 6.14 -1.49
N HIS A 73 4.12 6.54 -1.59
CA HIS A 73 3.00 5.65 -1.91
C HIS A 73 2.65 5.60 -3.40
N TYR A 74 3.20 6.50 -4.23
CA TYR A 74 2.78 6.61 -5.63
C TYR A 74 3.91 7.11 -6.53
N ILE A 75 3.63 7.12 -7.83
CA ILE A 75 4.39 7.85 -8.86
C ILE A 75 3.44 8.26 -9.98
N ASP A 76 3.20 9.55 -10.16
CA ASP A 76 2.31 10.07 -11.20
C ASP A 76 3.04 10.07 -12.54
N LEU A 77 3.04 8.92 -13.24
CA LEU A 77 3.85 8.74 -14.46
C LEU A 77 3.39 9.62 -15.61
N ASP A 78 2.09 9.86 -15.73
CA ASP A 78 1.48 10.73 -16.73
C ASP A 78 1.96 12.19 -16.62
N HIS A 79 2.38 12.64 -15.44
CA HIS A 79 3.03 13.95 -15.28
C HIS A 79 4.31 14.08 -16.13
N TYR A 80 5.09 13.01 -16.23
CA TYR A 80 6.38 13.01 -16.94
C TYR A 80 6.24 12.76 -18.44
N GLY A 81 5.01 12.78 -18.94
CA GLY A 81 4.65 12.64 -20.34
C GLY A 81 4.34 11.21 -20.76
N ASP A 82 3.85 11.09 -21.99
CA ASP A 82 3.64 9.80 -22.62
C ASP A 82 4.92 8.99 -22.53
N SER A 83 4.77 7.69 -22.28
CA SER A 83 5.93 6.82 -22.27
C SER A 83 6.96 7.18 -21.17
N ALA A 84 6.51 7.73 -20.04
CA ALA A 84 7.34 7.96 -18.84
C ALA A 84 7.88 6.67 -18.21
N TRP A 85 7.09 5.59 -18.17
CA TRP A 85 7.49 4.29 -17.62
C TRP A 85 8.80 3.66 -18.20
N PHE A 86 9.35 4.15 -19.32
CA PHE A 86 10.52 3.66 -20.07
C PHE A 86 11.62 4.72 -20.05
N SER A 87 11.25 5.99 -20.14
CA SER A 87 12.18 7.12 -20.23
C SER A 87 12.59 7.68 -18.86
N MET A 88 11.88 7.32 -17.79
CA MET A 88 12.19 7.72 -16.43
C MET A 88 13.48 7.04 -15.92
N PRO A 89 14.43 7.81 -15.37
CA PRO A 89 15.67 7.23 -14.85
C PRO A 89 15.42 6.22 -13.73
N ARG A 90 16.04 5.05 -13.84
CA ARG A 90 15.85 3.98 -12.86
C ARG A 90 16.53 4.28 -11.54
N TYR A 91 17.62 5.03 -11.54
CA TYR A 91 18.37 5.34 -10.32
C TYR A 91 18.08 6.75 -9.81
N TRP A 92 17.96 6.90 -8.49
CA TRP A 92 17.55 8.15 -7.84
C TRP A 92 18.41 9.35 -8.26
N LYS A 93 19.74 9.19 -8.23
CA LYS A 93 20.66 10.28 -8.61
C LYS A 93 20.38 10.84 -10.01
N GLN A 94 20.15 9.94 -10.97
CA GLN A 94 19.85 10.33 -12.36
C GLN A 94 18.45 10.96 -12.47
N ALA A 95 17.49 10.51 -11.67
CA ALA A 95 16.16 11.11 -11.61
C ALA A 95 16.25 12.55 -11.08
N VAL A 96 16.99 12.77 -9.99
CA VAL A 96 17.18 14.10 -9.40
C VAL A 96 17.91 15.04 -10.36
N GLU A 97 18.94 14.56 -11.06
CA GLU A 97 19.65 15.34 -12.08
C GLU A 97 18.72 15.77 -13.23
N LYS A 98 17.72 14.95 -13.57
CA LYS A 98 16.79 15.22 -14.67
C LYS A 98 15.59 16.07 -14.27
N PHE A 99 15.03 15.88 -13.07
CA PHE A 99 13.74 16.45 -12.67
C PHE A 99 13.76 17.28 -11.39
N SER A 100 14.88 17.35 -10.67
CA SER A 100 14.98 17.88 -9.29
C SER A 100 14.30 17.00 -8.22
N GLU A 101 14.80 17.08 -6.99
CA GLU A 101 14.25 16.31 -5.87
C GLU A 101 12.83 16.78 -5.48
N ASP A 102 12.58 18.09 -5.51
CA ASP A 102 11.29 18.65 -5.14
C ASP A 102 10.17 18.18 -6.08
N THR A 103 10.41 18.20 -7.39
CA THR A 103 9.45 17.68 -8.38
C THR A 103 9.21 16.18 -8.18
N LEU A 104 10.26 15.39 -7.96
CA LEU A 104 10.10 13.96 -7.72
C LEU A 104 9.26 13.68 -6.47
N LYS A 105 9.44 14.46 -5.39
CA LYS A 105 8.63 14.33 -4.18
C LYS A 105 7.19 14.77 -4.40
N GLU A 106 6.94 15.79 -5.20
CA GLU A 106 5.58 16.24 -5.51
C GLU A 106 4.81 15.18 -6.32
N TYR A 107 5.46 14.52 -7.27
CA TYR A 107 4.82 13.56 -8.18
C TYR A 107 5.13 12.09 -7.84
N GLY A 108 5.61 11.83 -6.63
CA GLY A 108 5.77 10.49 -6.08
C GLY A 108 7.09 9.79 -6.43
N ILE A 109 7.59 9.04 -5.46
CA ILE A 109 8.91 8.41 -5.43
C ILE A 109 8.89 6.91 -5.12
N VAL A 110 7.73 6.25 -5.16
CA VAL A 110 7.59 4.84 -4.77
C VAL A 110 8.64 3.88 -5.37
N PRO A 111 9.03 3.92 -6.67
CA PRO A 111 10.04 3.00 -7.20
C PRO A 111 11.41 3.11 -6.50
N TRP A 112 11.85 4.33 -6.21
CA TRP A 112 13.15 4.55 -5.57
C TRP A 112 13.10 4.30 -4.07
N HIS A 113 11.94 4.53 -3.44
CA HIS A 113 11.73 4.21 -2.03
C HIS A 113 11.71 2.70 -1.79
N VAL A 114 11.06 1.92 -2.66
CA VAL A 114 11.10 0.44 -2.60
C VAL A 114 12.54 -0.09 -2.61
N ASN A 115 13.39 0.45 -3.47
CA ASN A 115 14.80 0.06 -3.51
C ASN A 115 15.59 0.46 -2.27
N THR A 116 15.31 1.64 -1.72
CA THR A 116 15.87 2.06 -0.43
C THR A 116 15.46 1.08 0.68
N MET A 117 14.19 0.69 0.71
CA MET A 117 13.65 -0.28 1.68
C MET A 117 14.23 -1.68 1.48
N TYR A 118 14.47 -2.11 0.23
CA TYR A 118 15.17 -3.36 -0.07
C TYR A 118 16.59 -3.38 0.52
N TYR A 119 17.39 -2.33 0.30
CA TYR A 119 18.73 -2.26 0.89
C TYR A 119 18.69 -2.22 2.43
N ARG A 120 17.74 -1.49 3.01
CA ARG A 120 17.52 -1.51 4.47
C ARG A 120 17.18 -2.91 4.99
N LEU A 121 16.37 -3.67 4.26
CA LEU A 121 16.02 -5.04 4.65
C LEU A 121 17.23 -5.95 4.56
N LYS A 122 18.01 -5.85 3.48
CA LYS A 122 19.28 -6.58 3.32
C LYS A 122 20.23 -6.26 4.49
N ASP A 123 20.42 -4.98 4.80
CA ASP A 123 21.31 -4.57 5.89
C ASP A 123 20.81 -5.07 7.26
N ALA A 124 19.49 -5.06 7.49
CA ALA A 124 18.88 -5.62 8.70
C ALA A 124 19.13 -7.13 8.85
N PHE A 125 19.07 -7.88 7.74
CA PHE A 125 19.48 -9.28 7.72
C PHE A 125 20.98 -9.45 8.01
N MET A 126 21.84 -8.64 7.39
CA MET A 126 23.30 -8.71 7.56
C MET A 126 23.72 -8.49 9.02
N ILE A 127 23.12 -7.50 9.70
CA ILE A 127 23.40 -7.21 11.12
C ILE A 127 22.62 -8.11 12.07
N GLN A 128 21.79 -9.02 11.55
CA GLN A 128 21.03 -10.00 12.32
C GLN A 128 20.05 -9.38 13.34
N ASP A 129 19.35 -8.32 12.93
CA ASP A 129 18.31 -7.64 13.74
C ASP A 129 16.89 -8.13 13.36
N PRO A 130 16.30 -9.08 14.11
CA PRO A 130 14.97 -9.61 13.80
C PRO A 130 13.86 -8.56 13.91
N SER A 131 14.02 -7.54 14.76
CA SER A 131 13.04 -6.46 14.91
C SER A 131 12.97 -5.60 13.67
N ALA A 132 14.15 -5.18 13.18
CA ALA A 132 14.29 -4.39 11.97
C ALA A 132 13.84 -5.20 10.74
N VAL A 133 14.23 -6.48 10.65
CA VAL A 133 13.78 -7.36 9.55
C VAL A 133 12.26 -7.42 9.47
N LEU A 134 11.57 -7.62 10.60
CA LEU A 134 10.11 -7.67 10.61
C LEU A 134 9.46 -6.33 10.23
N LYS A 135 9.93 -5.22 10.82
CA LYS A 135 9.40 -3.88 10.54
C LYS A 135 9.58 -3.52 9.06
N ILE A 136 10.80 -3.64 8.56
CA ILE A 136 11.15 -3.28 7.19
C ILE A 136 10.47 -4.22 6.20
N SER A 137 10.34 -5.52 6.50
CA SER A 137 9.60 -6.46 5.63
C SER A 137 8.14 -6.03 5.44
N ALA A 138 7.44 -5.71 6.54
CA ALA A 138 6.04 -5.29 6.49
C ALA A 138 5.85 -3.98 5.70
N GLU A 139 6.73 -3.01 5.93
CA GLU A 139 6.66 -1.70 5.26
C GLU A 139 7.12 -1.78 3.79
N LEU A 140 8.16 -2.54 3.47
CA LEU A 140 8.54 -2.82 2.08
C LEU A 140 7.38 -3.50 1.34
N GLY A 141 6.68 -4.42 2.00
CA GLY A 141 5.50 -5.08 1.45
C GLY A 141 4.35 -4.12 1.15
N HIS A 142 4.19 -3.07 1.94
CA HIS A 142 3.23 -2.00 1.68
C HIS A 142 3.56 -1.25 0.38
N TYR A 143 4.76 -0.69 0.26
CA TYR A 143 5.13 0.13 -0.90
C TYR A 143 5.17 -0.67 -2.21
N ILE A 144 5.52 -1.96 -2.15
CA ILE A 144 5.42 -2.85 -3.33
C ILE A 144 3.95 -3.08 -3.70
N ALA A 145 3.05 -3.22 -2.74
CA ALA A 145 1.62 -3.38 -3.02
C ALA A 145 1.06 -2.12 -3.70
N ASP A 146 1.36 -0.93 -3.16
CA ASP A 146 1.00 0.37 -3.75
C ASP A 146 1.49 0.52 -5.20
N ALA A 147 2.76 0.20 -5.44
CA ALA A 147 3.36 0.25 -6.78
C ALA A 147 2.68 -0.66 -7.81
N ASN A 148 1.86 -1.63 -7.36
CA ASN A 148 1.07 -2.51 -8.21
C ASN A 148 -0.41 -2.09 -8.31
N VAL A 149 -0.82 -0.96 -7.76
CA VAL A 149 -2.15 -0.38 -7.92
C VAL A 149 -2.13 0.58 -9.12
N PRO A 150 -2.94 0.38 -10.18
CA PRO A 150 -2.95 1.28 -11.34
C PRO A 150 -3.16 2.76 -10.95
N LEU A 151 -4.06 3.00 -10.00
CA LEU A 151 -4.40 4.35 -9.55
C LEU A 151 -3.31 5.03 -8.70
N HIS A 152 -2.26 4.33 -8.27
CA HIS A 152 -1.06 4.91 -7.65
C HIS A 152 0.01 5.30 -8.68
N THR A 153 -0.34 5.22 -9.97
CA THR A 153 0.61 5.49 -11.06
C THR A 153 0.21 6.67 -11.95
N THR A 154 -0.79 7.47 -11.56
CA THR A 154 -1.42 8.49 -12.40
C THR A 154 -1.90 9.69 -11.59
N GLU A 155 -1.78 10.88 -12.15
CA GLU A 155 -2.37 12.10 -11.63
C GLU A 155 -3.89 11.96 -11.47
N ASN A 156 -4.58 11.09 -12.24
CA ASN A 156 -6.01 10.84 -12.12
C ASN A 156 -6.38 9.74 -11.10
N TYR A 157 -5.59 9.62 -10.02
CA TYR A 157 -5.69 8.57 -8.99
C TYR A 157 -7.08 8.36 -8.39
N ASN A 158 -7.91 9.41 -8.27
CA ASN A 158 -9.28 9.31 -7.74
C ASN A 158 -10.35 9.60 -8.81
N GLY A 159 -9.98 9.58 -10.10
CA GLY A 159 -10.92 9.88 -11.18
C GLY A 159 -11.31 11.36 -11.27
N GLN A 160 -10.61 12.25 -10.56
CA GLN A 160 -10.93 13.67 -10.45
C GLN A 160 -10.76 14.44 -11.77
N LEU A 161 -9.89 13.97 -12.67
CA LEU A 161 -9.69 14.56 -14.00
C LEU A 161 -10.71 14.05 -15.02
N THR A 162 -11.49 13.01 -14.66
CA THR A 162 -12.43 12.36 -15.57
C THR A 162 -13.85 12.20 -15.01
N ASN A 163 -14.15 12.91 -13.91
CA ASN A 163 -15.46 12.89 -13.24
C ASN A 163 -15.88 11.50 -12.72
N GLN A 164 -14.94 10.76 -12.15
CA GLN A 164 -15.11 9.42 -11.59
C GLN A 164 -14.66 9.38 -10.11
N TYR A 165 -14.86 10.50 -9.40
CA TYR A 165 -14.53 10.67 -7.99
C TYR A 165 -14.91 9.46 -7.13
N GLY A 166 -13.96 8.99 -6.32
CA GLY A 166 -14.10 7.82 -5.45
C GLY A 166 -13.74 6.48 -6.11
N ILE A 167 -13.27 6.46 -7.37
CA ILE A 167 -12.83 5.23 -8.03
C ILE A 167 -11.62 4.58 -7.33
N HIS A 168 -10.81 5.37 -6.60
CA HIS A 168 -9.66 4.88 -5.84
C HIS A 168 -10.08 3.87 -4.77
N GLY A 169 -10.87 4.31 -3.79
CA GLY A 169 -11.39 3.43 -2.73
C GLY A 169 -12.35 2.36 -3.27
N PHE A 170 -13.00 2.60 -4.42
CA PHE A 170 -13.76 1.56 -5.09
C PHE A 170 -12.87 0.39 -5.54
N TRP A 171 -11.78 0.69 -6.25
CA TRP A 171 -10.87 -0.33 -6.79
C TRP A 171 -10.08 -1.03 -5.68
N GLU A 172 -9.51 -0.25 -4.76
CA GLU A 172 -8.55 -0.74 -3.77
C GLU A 172 -9.23 -1.47 -2.60
N SER A 173 -10.50 -1.18 -2.35
CA SER A 173 -11.12 -1.56 -1.06
C SER A 173 -12.45 -2.24 -1.26
N ARG A 174 -13.40 -1.58 -1.92
CA ARG A 174 -14.73 -2.17 -2.12
C ARG A 174 -14.65 -3.48 -2.90
N LEU A 175 -13.85 -3.54 -3.97
CA LEU A 175 -13.70 -4.77 -4.75
C LEU A 175 -13.02 -5.90 -3.94
N PRO A 176 -11.86 -5.71 -3.29
CA PRO A 176 -11.30 -6.74 -2.41
C PRO A 176 -12.22 -7.15 -1.26
N GLU A 177 -12.88 -6.20 -0.57
CA GLU A 177 -13.80 -6.51 0.52
C GLU A 177 -14.94 -7.45 0.09
N LEU A 178 -15.47 -7.23 -1.12
CA LEU A 178 -16.56 -8.04 -1.66
C LEU A 178 -16.10 -9.40 -2.21
N PHE A 179 -14.96 -9.45 -2.90
CA PHE A 179 -14.64 -10.58 -3.78
C PHE A 179 -13.38 -11.36 -3.38
N ALA A 180 -12.54 -10.87 -2.45
CA ALA A 180 -11.27 -11.52 -2.14
C ALA A 180 -11.37 -12.92 -1.51
N ASN A 181 -12.55 -13.33 -1.04
CA ASN A 181 -12.77 -14.71 -0.59
C ASN A 181 -12.86 -15.70 -1.76
N GLU A 182 -13.11 -15.23 -2.98
CA GLU A 182 -13.18 -16.03 -4.21
C GLU A 182 -11.84 -16.06 -4.97
N TYR A 183 -10.87 -15.23 -4.56
CA TYR A 183 -9.59 -15.09 -5.24
C TYR A 183 -8.64 -16.25 -4.92
N ASN A 184 -7.86 -16.64 -5.92
CA ASN A 184 -6.73 -17.54 -5.72
C ASN A 184 -5.47 -16.72 -5.44
N PHE A 185 -4.92 -16.84 -4.23
CA PHE A 185 -3.68 -16.15 -3.84
C PHE A 185 -2.41 -17.00 -3.98
N PHE A 186 -2.49 -18.21 -4.56
CA PHE A 186 -1.32 -19.06 -4.78
C PHE A 186 -0.45 -18.52 -5.91
N VAL A 187 0.76 -18.07 -5.60
CA VAL A 187 1.71 -17.46 -6.56
C VAL A 187 3.00 -18.27 -6.77
N GLY A 188 3.10 -19.44 -6.14
CA GLY A 188 4.31 -20.29 -6.21
C GLY A 188 5.38 -19.86 -5.20
N ARG A 189 6.63 -20.29 -5.44
CA ARG A 189 7.77 -20.00 -4.56
C ARG A 189 8.40 -18.65 -4.90
N ALA A 190 8.97 -18.02 -3.89
CA ALA A 190 9.84 -16.87 -4.07
C ALA A 190 11.02 -17.21 -5.00
N ALA A 191 11.41 -16.25 -5.83
CA ALA A 191 12.52 -16.33 -6.76
C ALA A 191 13.50 -15.18 -6.51
N TYR A 192 14.78 -15.43 -6.78
CA TYR A 192 15.81 -14.41 -6.68
C TYR A 192 15.62 -13.35 -7.78
N LEU A 193 15.81 -12.08 -7.43
CA LEU A 193 15.75 -10.97 -8.38
C LEU A 193 17.16 -10.49 -8.69
N ASP A 194 17.64 -10.71 -9.91
CA ASP A 194 18.96 -10.21 -10.34
C ASP A 194 19.03 -8.68 -10.35
N LYS A 195 17.88 -8.02 -10.54
CA LYS A 195 17.77 -6.56 -10.68
C LYS A 195 16.54 -6.04 -9.94
N PRO A 196 16.56 -5.96 -8.58
CA PRO A 196 15.40 -5.53 -7.80
C PRO A 196 14.86 -4.16 -8.24
N GLN A 197 15.76 -3.20 -8.55
CA GLN A 197 15.37 -1.89 -9.10
C GLN A 197 14.55 -2.04 -10.38
N GLN A 198 14.98 -2.87 -11.34
CA GLN A 198 14.26 -3.02 -12.59
C GLN A 198 12.91 -3.71 -12.37
N THR A 199 12.86 -4.71 -11.48
CA THR A 199 11.63 -5.45 -11.16
C THR A 199 10.52 -4.53 -10.62
N ILE A 200 10.82 -3.58 -9.75
CA ILE A 200 9.79 -2.65 -9.25
C ILE A 200 9.29 -1.72 -10.37
N TRP A 201 10.18 -1.26 -11.26
CA TRP A 201 9.79 -0.46 -12.42
C TRP A 201 8.90 -1.24 -13.39
N ASP A 202 9.18 -2.53 -13.61
CA ASP A 202 8.35 -3.39 -14.46
C ASP A 202 6.96 -3.60 -13.85
N GLY A 203 6.88 -3.74 -12.51
CA GLY A 203 5.61 -3.79 -11.78
C GLY A 203 4.76 -2.53 -11.97
N ILE A 204 5.39 -1.36 -11.76
CA ILE A 204 4.75 -0.05 -11.95
C ILE A 204 4.29 0.13 -13.39
N ALA A 205 5.16 -0.17 -14.37
CA ALA A 205 4.81 -0.10 -15.79
C ALA A 205 3.61 -1.00 -16.10
N GLY A 206 3.60 -2.23 -15.57
CA GLY A 206 2.48 -3.15 -15.69
C GLY A 206 1.20 -2.63 -15.05
N ALA A 207 1.26 -1.94 -13.92
CA ALA A 207 0.11 -1.33 -13.26
C ALA A 207 -0.42 -0.12 -14.05
N HIS A 208 0.48 0.77 -14.49
CA HIS A 208 0.15 1.99 -15.23
C HIS A 208 -0.55 1.70 -16.56
N LEU A 209 -0.12 0.67 -17.29
CA LEU A 209 -0.77 0.21 -18.52
C LEU A 209 -2.21 -0.30 -18.34
N LYS A 210 -2.74 -0.30 -17.11
CA LYS A 210 -4.13 -0.68 -16.81
C LYS A 210 -5.00 0.51 -16.39
N VAL A 211 -4.43 1.70 -16.25
CA VAL A 211 -5.16 2.92 -15.86
C VAL A 211 -6.29 3.22 -16.84
N ASP A 212 -6.02 3.06 -18.15
CA ASP A 212 -7.00 3.23 -19.22
C ASP A 212 -8.23 2.33 -19.02
N SER A 213 -8.02 1.06 -18.69
CA SER A 213 -9.05 0.04 -18.51
C SER A 213 -9.83 0.31 -17.23
N VAL A 214 -9.14 0.67 -16.14
CA VAL A 214 -9.78 1.07 -14.88
C VAL A 214 -10.75 2.23 -15.10
N LEU A 215 -10.30 3.30 -15.76
CA LEU A 215 -11.12 4.49 -15.96
C LEU A 215 -12.20 4.29 -17.03
N SER A 216 -11.86 3.73 -18.19
CA SER A 216 -12.81 3.60 -19.32
C SER A 216 -13.93 2.60 -19.03
N ILE A 217 -13.64 1.47 -18.40
CA ILE A 217 -14.65 0.45 -18.09
C ILE A 217 -15.64 0.99 -17.04
N GLU A 218 -15.14 1.68 -16.02
CA GLU A 218 -15.99 2.28 -14.98
C GLU A 218 -16.93 3.33 -15.59
N ARG A 219 -16.41 4.18 -16.48
CA ARG A 219 -17.20 5.18 -17.21
C ARG A 219 -18.28 4.54 -18.09
N ASN A 220 -17.91 3.51 -18.86
CA ASN A 220 -18.83 2.83 -19.77
C ASN A 220 -19.96 2.11 -19.01
N LEU A 221 -19.65 1.48 -17.88
CA LEU A 221 -20.67 0.88 -17.02
C LEU A 221 -21.53 1.95 -16.32
N SER A 222 -20.95 3.07 -15.91
CA SER A 222 -21.70 4.17 -15.31
C SER A 222 -22.80 4.68 -16.24
N ALA A 223 -22.52 4.76 -17.55
CA ALA A 223 -23.48 5.18 -18.56
C ALA A 223 -24.72 4.27 -18.67
N SER A 224 -24.59 2.97 -18.39
CA SER A 224 -25.70 2.01 -18.44
C SER A 224 -26.42 1.81 -17.10
N PHE A 225 -25.72 2.05 -15.98
CA PHE A 225 -26.28 1.88 -14.65
C PHE A 225 -27.03 3.12 -14.12
N GLY A 226 -26.62 4.32 -14.52
CA GLY A 226 -27.17 5.56 -13.97
C GLY A 226 -27.09 5.57 -12.44
N ASP A 227 -28.18 5.93 -11.76
CA ASP A 227 -28.22 6.02 -10.29
C ASP A 227 -28.04 4.66 -9.58
N ARG A 228 -28.31 3.54 -10.26
CA ARG A 228 -28.10 2.18 -9.71
C ARG A 228 -26.63 1.85 -9.47
N LYS A 229 -25.71 2.69 -9.96
CA LYS A 229 -24.28 2.65 -9.66
C LYS A 229 -24.01 2.71 -8.16
N TYR A 230 -24.83 3.44 -7.40
CA TYR A 230 -24.61 3.68 -5.99
C TYR A 230 -25.69 3.04 -5.12
N SER A 231 -25.30 2.72 -3.89
CA SER A 231 -26.20 2.36 -2.79
C SER A 231 -25.78 3.10 -1.52
N PHE A 232 -26.61 3.02 -0.49
CA PHE A 232 -26.30 3.56 0.82
C PHE A 232 -26.11 2.41 1.81
N GLU A 233 -25.00 2.43 2.54
CA GLU A 233 -24.68 1.43 3.57
C GLU A 233 -24.48 2.12 4.92
N THR A 234 -24.98 1.51 5.99
CA THR A 234 -24.73 1.98 7.36
C THR A 234 -23.45 1.34 7.88
N ARG A 235 -22.40 2.15 8.05
CA ARG A 235 -21.16 1.75 8.73
C ARG A 235 -21.10 2.41 10.11
N GLY A 236 -21.35 1.63 11.15
CA GLY A 236 -21.44 2.14 12.52
C GLY A 236 -22.59 3.12 12.69
N LYS A 237 -22.29 4.40 12.92
CA LYS A 237 -23.28 5.48 13.10
C LYS A 237 -23.53 6.32 11.85
N GLN A 238 -22.82 6.07 10.75
CA GLN A 238 -22.90 6.88 9.54
C GLN A 238 -23.50 6.08 8.39
N THR A 239 -24.36 6.72 7.61
CA THR A 239 -24.81 6.22 6.32
C THR A 239 -23.93 6.84 5.24
N ILE A 240 -23.24 5.99 4.48
CA ILE A 240 -22.31 6.40 3.44
C ILE A 240 -22.82 5.97 2.07
N LYS A 241 -22.63 6.84 1.07
CA LYS A 241 -22.83 6.50 -0.34
C LYS A 241 -21.66 5.65 -0.80
N VAL A 242 -21.95 4.46 -1.31
CA VAL A 242 -20.95 3.50 -1.80
C VAL A 242 -21.32 3.03 -3.20
N TYR A 243 -20.36 2.47 -3.92
CA TYR A 243 -20.64 1.72 -5.13
C TYR A 243 -21.51 0.50 -4.79
N SER A 244 -22.62 0.32 -5.51
CA SER A 244 -23.56 -0.75 -5.25
C SER A 244 -22.93 -2.12 -5.51
N GLN A 245 -23.43 -3.16 -4.86
CA GLN A 245 -22.93 -4.51 -5.07
C GLN A 245 -23.16 -4.99 -6.52
N GLU A 246 -24.27 -4.60 -7.14
CA GLU A 246 -24.58 -4.91 -8.54
C GLU A 246 -23.53 -4.29 -9.49
N PHE A 247 -23.26 -2.99 -9.32
CA PHE A 247 -22.23 -2.29 -10.09
C PHE A 247 -20.83 -2.87 -9.84
N SER A 248 -20.50 -3.13 -8.57
CA SER A 248 -19.22 -3.73 -8.16
C SER A 248 -18.98 -5.07 -8.85
N LYS A 249 -20.01 -5.92 -8.94
CA LYS A 249 -19.92 -7.22 -9.63
C LYS A 249 -19.76 -7.08 -11.13
N ALA A 250 -20.51 -6.17 -11.76
CA ALA A 250 -20.40 -5.89 -13.19
C ALA A 250 -19.01 -5.35 -13.55
N TYR A 251 -18.50 -4.40 -12.77
CA TYR A 251 -17.18 -3.82 -12.94
C TYR A 251 -16.07 -4.84 -12.71
N HIS A 252 -16.15 -5.64 -11.64
CA HIS A 252 -15.20 -6.72 -11.38
C HIS A 252 -15.13 -7.74 -12.53
N ALA A 253 -16.28 -8.10 -13.09
CA ALA A 253 -16.37 -8.98 -14.25
C ALA A 253 -15.78 -8.33 -15.51
N ALA A 254 -16.09 -7.06 -15.77
CA ALA A 254 -15.59 -6.32 -16.94
C ALA A 254 -14.07 -6.07 -16.88
N LEU A 255 -13.51 -5.87 -15.69
CA LEU A 255 -12.06 -5.85 -15.45
C LEU A 255 -11.41 -7.23 -15.62
N ASN A 256 -12.21 -8.28 -15.86
CA ASN A 256 -11.76 -9.65 -16.05
C ASN A 256 -10.84 -10.10 -14.90
N LYS A 257 -11.21 -9.92 -13.62
CA LYS A 257 -10.35 -10.26 -12.46
C LYS A 257 -9.03 -9.47 -12.35
N MET A 258 -8.97 -8.24 -12.85
CA MET A 258 -7.77 -7.40 -12.76
C MET A 258 -7.26 -7.23 -11.32
N VAL A 259 -8.16 -6.99 -10.37
CA VAL A 259 -7.81 -6.80 -8.96
C VAL A 259 -7.10 -8.03 -8.41
N GLU A 260 -7.66 -9.23 -8.61
CA GLU A 260 -7.02 -10.50 -8.24
C GLU A 260 -5.62 -10.63 -8.88
N ARG A 261 -5.48 -10.32 -10.17
CA ARG A 261 -4.17 -10.38 -10.84
C ARG A 261 -3.15 -9.41 -10.23
N GLN A 262 -3.53 -8.17 -9.94
CA GLN A 262 -2.61 -7.20 -9.34
C GLN A 262 -2.23 -7.60 -7.91
N LEU A 263 -3.18 -8.11 -7.11
CA LEU A 263 -2.88 -8.66 -5.78
C LEU A 263 -1.89 -9.82 -5.87
N ARG A 264 -2.06 -10.75 -6.82
CA ARG A 264 -1.12 -11.86 -7.03
C ARG A 264 0.27 -11.38 -7.45
N ILE A 265 0.37 -10.38 -8.32
CA ILE A 265 1.66 -9.78 -8.72
C ILE A 265 2.34 -9.17 -7.50
N ALA A 266 1.62 -8.38 -6.69
CA ALA A 266 2.15 -7.80 -5.46
C ALA A 266 2.64 -8.89 -4.48
N ILE A 267 1.84 -9.92 -4.21
CA ILE A 267 2.20 -11.03 -3.31
C ILE A 267 3.51 -11.70 -3.77
N LYS A 268 3.62 -12.00 -5.07
CA LYS A 268 4.82 -12.64 -5.64
C LYS A 268 6.04 -11.74 -5.51
N MET A 269 5.89 -10.46 -5.90
CA MET A 269 6.99 -9.49 -5.87
C MET A 269 7.49 -9.28 -4.44
N ILE A 270 6.61 -9.17 -3.45
CA ILE A 270 6.99 -9.04 -2.04
C ILE A 270 7.81 -10.24 -1.56
N ALA A 271 7.33 -11.46 -1.87
CA ALA A 271 8.06 -12.67 -1.52
C ALA A 271 9.45 -12.73 -2.18
N ASP A 272 9.55 -12.33 -3.44
CA ASP A 272 10.81 -12.26 -4.19
C ASP A 272 11.78 -11.22 -3.60
N PHE A 273 11.29 -10.03 -3.24
CA PHE A 273 12.10 -8.98 -2.62
C PHE A 273 12.60 -9.40 -1.24
N TRP A 274 11.75 -9.98 -0.39
CA TRP A 274 12.16 -10.49 0.93
C TRP A 274 13.21 -11.60 0.79
N TYR A 275 12.98 -12.55 -0.12
CA TYR A 275 13.91 -13.64 -0.39
C TYR A 275 15.26 -13.13 -0.92
N THR A 276 15.22 -12.20 -1.89
CA THR A 276 16.42 -11.61 -2.49
C THR A 276 17.24 -10.87 -1.44
N ALA A 277 16.60 -10.03 -0.61
CA ALA A 277 17.30 -9.33 0.47
C ALA A 277 17.96 -10.28 1.47
N TRP A 278 17.32 -11.42 1.79
CA TRP A 278 17.89 -12.46 2.64
C TRP A 278 19.09 -13.17 1.99
N VAL A 279 18.98 -13.51 0.70
CA VAL A 279 20.08 -14.12 -0.06
C VAL A 279 21.28 -13.18 -0.15
N ASP A 280 21.06 -11.92 -0.51
CA ASP A 280 22.11 -10.91 -0.66
C ASP A 280 22.78 -10.54 0.66
N ALA A 281 22.10 -10.78 1.78
CA ALA A 281 22.64 -10.63 3.13
C ALA A 281 23.50 -11.82 3.59
N GLY A 282 23.71 -12.83 2.73
CA GLY A 282 24.48 -14.03 3.06
C GLY A 282 23.66 -15.12 3.76
N GLN A 283 22.34 -15.10 3.61
CA GLN A 283 21.43 -16.13 4.10
C GLN A 283 21.56 -16.43 5.61
N PRO A 284 21.44 -15.42 6.50
CA PRO A 284 21.52 -15.65 7.94
C PRO A 284 20.46 -16.68 8.39
N ASP A 285 20.82 -17.50 9.39
CA ASP A 285 19.97 -18.59 9.86
C ASP A 285 18.77 -18.08 10.67
N LEU A 286 17.63 -17.91 9.98
CA LEU A 286 16.39 -17.38 10.58
C LEU A 286 15.74 -18.37 11.57
N ARG A 287 16.17 -19.64 11.61
CA ARG A 287 15.64 -20.63 12.57
C ARG A 287 15.93 -20.22 14.01
N LYS A 288 17.02 -19.47 14.22
CA LYS A 288 17.40 -18.86 15.51
C LYS A 288 16.37 -17.85 16.02
N TRP A 289 15.55 -17.29 15.13
CA TRP A 289 14.58 -16.23 15.46
C TRP A 289 13.13 -16.69 15.46
N ILE A 290 12.83 -17.97 15.24
CA ILE A 290 11.44 -18.49 15.23
C ILE A 290 10.69 -18.13 16.52
N ASN A 291 11.38 -18.18 17.65
CA ASN A 291 10.83 -17.84 18.97
C ASN A 291 11.14 -16.40 19.40
N TYR A 292 11.57 -15.53 18.47
CA TYR A 292 11.82 -14.13 18.75
C TYR A 292 10.56 -13.49 19.35
N LYS A 293 10.76 -12.74 20.43
CA LYS A 293 9.74 -11.90 21.04
C LYS A 293 10.34 -10.52 21.21
N PRO A 294 9.62 -9.45 20.81
CA PRO A 294 10.06 -8.10 21.09
C PRO A 294 10.26 -7.89 22.59
N THR A 295 11.37 -7.27 22.95
CA THR A 295 11.68 -6.77 24.29
C THR A 295 10.71 -5.65 24.69
N GLU A 296 10.63 -5.36 25.98
CA GLU A 296 9.82 -4.25 26.49
C GLU A 296 10.23 -2.91 25.88
N GLN A 297 11.53 -2.70 25.67
CA GLN A 297 12.06 -1.50 25.02
C GLN A 297 11.57 -1.37 23.58
N GLU A 298 11.62 -2.45 22.78
CA GLU A 298 11.12 -2.43 21.40
C GLU A 298 9.61 -2.18 21.36
N LEU A 299 8.84 -2.80 22.26
CA LEU A 299 7.41 -2.56 22.38
C LEU A 299 7.11 -1.10 22.78
N ALA A 300 7.89 -0.52 23.69
CA ALA A 300 7.75 0.88 24.09
C ALA A 300 8.05 1.82 22.92
N MET A 301 9.13 1.57 22.17
CA MET A 301 9.49 2.34 20.97
C MET A 301 8.38 2.29 19.91
N ARG A 302 7.84 1.09 19.62
CA ARG A 302 6.72 0.93 18.66
C ARG A 302 5.47 1.69 19.12
N LYS A 303 5.14 1.63 20.41
CA LYS A 303 3.99 2.36 20.98
C LYS A 303 4.18 3.87 20.89
N GLU A 304 5.39 4.35 21.13
CA GLU A 304 5.69 5.78 21.06
C GLU A 304 5.63 6.29 19.62
N GLU A 305 6.22 5.56 18.68
CA GLU A 305 6.11 5.82 17.25
C GLU A 305 4.63 5.93 16.81
N LEU A 306 3.78 4.97 17.18
CA LEU A 306 2.34 5.01 16.88
C LEU A 306 1.60 6.20 17.53
N LYS A 307 2.07 6.73 18.67
CA LYS A 307 1.47 7.92 19.29
C LYS A 307 1.85 9.18 18.54
N THR A 308 3.12 9.32 18.15
CA THR A 308 3.60 10.51 17.41
C THR A 308 2.79 10.73 16.13
N TRP A 309 2.45 9.64 15.42
CA TRP A 309 1.65 9.72 14.19
C TRP A 309 0.21 10.22 14.39
N LYS A 310 -0.32 10.18 15.61
CA LYS A 310 -1.68 10.66 15.91
C LYS A 310 -1.74 12.15 16.22
N ILE A 311 -0.61 12.77 16.52
CA ILE A 311 -0.54 14.15 17.01
C ILE A 311 -0.21 15.11 15.87
N GLU A 312 0.65 14.69 14.95
CA GLU A 312 1.16 15.54 13.88
C GLU A 312 0.32 15.36 12.61
N GLN A 313 -0.17 16.48 12.04
CA GLN A 313 -0.86 16.49 10.75
C GLN A 313 -0.23 17.54 9.83
N LEU A 314 0.55 17.06 8.88
CA LEU A 314 1.08 17.79 7.74
C LEU A 314 -0.02 17.95 6.69
N LYS A 315 0.04 19.06 5.95
CA LYS A 315 -0.82 19.26 4.78
C LYS A 315 -0.28 18.41 3.63
N VAL A 316 -1.08 17.45 3.17
CA VAL A 316 -0.74 16.51 2.09
C VAL A 316 -1.87 16.51 1.06
N ARG A 317 -1.58 16.12 -0.19
CA ARG A 317 -2.58 15.82 -1.23
C ARG A 317 -3.71 14.95 -0.66
N SER A 318 -4.96 15.34 -0.93
CA SER A 318 -6.12 14.53 -0.54
C SER A 318 -6.15 13.24 -1.35
N HIS A 319 -6.24 12.08 -0.71
CA HIS A 319 -6.42 10.80 -1.40
C HIS A 319 -7.90 10.38 -1.50
N ASP A 320 -8.79 10.98 -0.71
CA ASP A 320 -10.12 10.42 -0.39
C ASP A 320 -11.26 11.47 -0.35
N GLU A 321 -11.14 12.62 -1.03
CA GLU A 321 -12.28 13.54 -1.24
C GLU A 321 -13.00 13.30 -2.57
#